data_AF-A0A1G2ZGJ5-F1
#
_entry.id   AF-A0A1G2ZGJ5-F1
#
_cell.length_a   1.000
_cell.length_b   1.000
_cell.length_c   1.000
_cell.angle_alpha   90.00
_cell.angle_beta   90.00
_cell.angle_gamma   90.00
#
_symmetry.space_group_name_H-M   'P 1'
#
loop_
_entity.id
_entity.type
_entity.pdbx_description
1 polymer ?
#
loop_
_entity_poly.entity_id
_entity_poly.type
_entity_poly.pdbx_seq_one_letter_code
_entity_poly.pdbx_strand_id
1 'polypeptide(L)'
;MRLFLSRIPAILKPKRRWLQFSLRTLFVATTLLAIWLGILVHGARRQAQAVKAIRAAGGWVLYEYACETSGNVIEVIEGNQIEPQIPGWLLKLLGEDVVFDVTFVSLDRTTIGNTELLAVRALPKVRYLQLNHSELDEAAFRHLKEMRDLKILDLRYTNATDAALDGLGGLTHLRSLHLTNTHITDSGLNRLAKCTELESLALDRTEITDSALENLKGLKRLRLLTLSSTEVSQRGVMKLQDALPNCEIHR
;
A
#
# COMPACT_ATOMS: atom_id res chain seq x y z
N MET A 1 -2.30 85.67 31.85
CA MET A 1 -1.12 84.79 31.89
C MET A 1 -1.55 83.45 32.46
N ARG A 2 -1.25 82.34 31.76
CA ARG A 2 -1.49 80.91 32.12
C ARG A 2 -2.95 80.43 32.06
N LEU A 3 -3.30 79.23 31.59
CA LEU A 3 -2.58 78.11 30.94
C LEU A 3 -3.65 77.26 30.24
N PHE A 4 -3.45 76.95 28.96
CA PHE A 4 -4.19 75.91 28.24
C PHE A 4 -3.90 74.55 28.89
N LEU A 5 -4.87 73.97 29.62
CA LEU A 5 -4.79 72.58 30.04
C LEU A 5 -5.48 71.72 28.98
N SER A 6 -4.66 71.17 28.08
CA SER A 6 -5.04 70.15 27.11
C SER A 6 -5.54 68.90 27.85
N ARG A 7 -6.81 68.53 27.65
CA ARG A 7 -7.32 67.20 28.00
C ARG A 7 -6.74 66.18 27.04
N ILE A 8 -5.75 65.42 27.50
CA ILE A 8 -5.29 64.20 26.82
C ILE A 8 -6.31 63.10 27.12
N PRO A 9 -6.95 62.45 26.12
CA PRO A 9 -7.81 61.31 26.38
C PRO A 9 -6.98 60.11 26.81
N ALA A 10 -7.46 59.39 27.83
CA ALA A 10 -6.81 58.21 28.37
C ALA A 10 -6.66 57.13 27.28
N ILE A 11 -5.42 56.77 26.96
CA ILE A 11 -5.10 55.65 26.08
C ILE A 11 -5.48 54.36 26.82
N LEU A 12 -6.62 53.78 26.48
CA LEU A 12 -7.02 52.45 26.93
C LEU A 12 -6.00 51.43 26.39
N LYS A 13 -5.09 50.95 27.25
CA LYS A 13 -4.25 49.80 26.94
C LYS A 13 -5.14 48.58 26.73
N PRO A 14 -5.09 47.89 25.57
CA PRO A 14 -5.86 46.67 25.39
C PRO A 14 -5.33 45.61 26.38
N LYS A 15 -6.21 45.11 27.24
CA LYS A 15 -5.92 44.04 28.20
C LYS A 15 -5.75 42.74 27.39
N ARG A 16 -4.52 42.48 26.93
CA ARG A 16 -4.17 41.23 26.23
C ARG A 16 -4.42 40.07 27.19
N ARG A 17 -5.55 39.38 27.04
CA ARG A 17 -5.83 38.10 27.67
C ARG A 17 -4.94 37.04 27.03
N TRP A 18 -3.67 37.02 27.40
CA TRP A 18 -2.82 35.85 27.17
C TRP A 18 -3.45 34.67 27.90
N LEU A 19 -3.70 33.58 27.17
CA LEU A 19 -4.36 32.37 27.67
C LEU A 19 -3.78 31.96 29.04
N GLN A 20 -4.59 32.07 30.11
CA GLN A 20 -4.22 31.58 31.44
C GLN A 20 -4.60 30.10 31.52
N PHE A 21 -3.72 29.23 31.05
CA PHE A 21 -3.86 27.81 31.31
C PHE A 21 -3.54 27.52 32.78
N SER A 22 -4.39 26.75 33.46
CA SER A 22 -4.07 26.20 34.77
C SER A 22 -2.83 25.31 34.66
N LEU A 23 -1.99 25.30 35.69
CA LEU A 23 -0.84 24.39 35.77
C LEU A 23 -1.28 22.93 35.56
N ARG A 24 -2.48 22.56 36.03
CA ARG A 24 -3.08 21.24 35.81
C ARG A 24 -3.36 20.96 34.33
N THR A 25 -3.91 21.94 33.60
CA THR A 25 -4.15 21.79 32.16
C THR A 25 -2.86 21.71 31.35
N LEU A 26 -1.82 22.43 31.78
CA LEU A 26 -0.50 22.34 31.14
C LEU A 26 0.11 20.95 31.33
N PHE A 27 0.08 20.39 32.56
CA PHE A 27 0.57 19.04 32.83
C PHE A 27 -0.18 17.94 32.08
N VAL A 28 -1.50 18.08 31.92
CA VAL A 28 -2.28 17.14 31.10
C VAL A 28 -1.89 17.27 29.63
N ALA A 29 -1.74 18.50 29.12
CA ALA A 29 -1.35 18.70 27.73
C ALA A 29 0.05 18.16 27.43
N THR A 30 1.03 18.36 28.32
CA THR A 30 2.40 17.87 28.12
C THR A 30 2.48 16.35 28.19
N THR A 31 1.73 15.70 29.09
CA THR A 31 1.70 14.24 29.17
C THR A 31 1.03 13.62 27.94
N LEU A 32 -0.09 14.18 27.48
CA LEU A 32 -0.72 13.75 26.22
C LEU A 32 0.21 13.93 25.02
N LEU A 33 0.93 15.07 24.94
CA LEU A 33 1.91 15.31 23.90
C LEU A 33 3.08 14.31 23.97
N ALA A 34 3.59 14.00 25.18
CA ALA A 34 4.66 13.04 25.37
C ALA A 34 4.23 11.61 24.98
N ILE A 35 3.00 11.21 25.31
CA ILE A 35 2.42 9.93 24.88
C ILE A 35 2.29 9.90 23.36
N TRP A 36 1.75 10.95 22.75
CA TRP A 36 1.60 11.06 21.30
C TRP A 36 2.96 11.00 20.59
N LEU A 37 3.97 11.74 21.07
CA LEU A 37 5.35 11.66 20.58
C LEU A 37 5.93 10.26 20.78
N GLY A 38 5.67 9.62 21.91
CA GLY A 38 6.11 8.25 22.18
C GLY A 38 5.56 7.24 21.17
N ILE A 39 4.26 7.32 20.87
CA ILE A 39 3.61 6.49 19.83
C ILE A 39 4.21 6.77 18.46
N LEU A 40 4.37 8.06 18.11
CA LEU A 40 4.94 8.49 16.84
C LEU A 40 6.37 7.96 16.65
N VAL A 41 7.24 8.15 17.65
CA VAL A 41 8.63 7.68 17.64
C VAL A 41 8.70 6.15 17.62
N HIS A 42 7.80 5.46 18.33
CA HIS A 42 7.75 4.01 18.31
C HIS A 42 7.36 3.48 16.92
N GLY A 43 6.34 4.07 16.28
CA GLY A 43 5.93 3.73 14.92
C GLY A 43 7.05 3.99 13.91
N ALA A 44 7.65 5.18 13.96
CA ALA A 44 8.82 5.57 13.18
C ALA A 44 9.98 4.57 13.28
N ARG A 45 10.36 4.18 14.51
CA ARG A 45 11.45 3.21 14.73
C ARG A 45 11.13 1.85 14.13
N ARG A 46 9.88 1.40 14.24
CA ARG A 46 9.44 0.12 13.64
C ARG A 46 9.51 0.17 12.12
N GLN A 47 9.04 1.26 11.52
CA GLN A 47 9.14 1.47 10.07
C GLN A 47 10.61 1.51 9.62
N ALA A 48 11.46 2.30 10.28
CA ALA A 48 12.88 2.39 9.93
C ALA A 48 13.61 1.03 10.04
N GLN A 49 13.28 0.22 11.06
CA GLN A 49 13.81 -1.14 11.20
C GLN A 49 13.34 -2.05 10.06
N ALA A 50 12.06 -1.98 9.70
CA ALA A 50 11.50 -2.74 8.59
C ALA A 50 12.14 -2.33 7.25
N VAL A 51 12.26 -1.04 6.97
CA VAL A 51 12.93 -0.52 5.77
C VAL A 51 14.38 -0.98 5.71
N LYS A 52 15.10 -0.94 6.83
CA LYS A 52 16.48 -1.46 6.89
C LYS A 52 16.54 -2.95 6.58
N ALA A 53 15.61 -3.76 7.10
CA ALA A 53 15.55 -5.19 6.82
C ALA A 53 15.23 -5.47 5.34
N ILE A 54 14.26 -4.76 4.76
CA ILE A 54 13.90 -4.84 3.34
C ILE A 54 15.10 -4.49 2.45
N ARG A 55 15.80 -3.39 2.76
CA ARG A 55 17.01 -2.98 2.02
C ARG A 55 18.15 -3.98 2.18
N ALA A 56 18.31 -4.57 3.36
CA ALA A 56 19.32 -5.60 3.60
C ALA A 56 19.03 -6.90 2.81
N ALA A 57 17.76 -7.19 2.55
CA ALA A 57 17.34 -8.29 1.67
C ALA A 57 17.50 -7.97 0.17
N GLY A 58 17.97 -6.77 -0.20
CA GLY A 58 18.10 -6.33 -1.58
C GLY A 58 16.85 -5.68 -2.17
N GLY A 59 15.80 -5.50 -1.35
CA GLY A 59 14.59 -4.79 -1.73
C GLY A 59 14.71 -3.27 -1.62
N TRP A 60 13.65 -2.59 -2.04
CA TRP A 60 13.52 -1.14 -1.95
C TRP A 60 12.08 -0.74 -1.62
N VAL A 61 11.91 0.51 -1.20
CA VAL A 61 10.63 1.04 -0.72
C VAL A 61 10.36 2.42 -1.31
N LEU A 62 9.09 2.75 -1.48
CA LEU A 62 8.64 4.14 -1.73
C LEU A 62 7.65 4.57 -0.66
N TYR A 63 7.67 5.87 -0.41
CA TYR A 63 6.77 6.54 0.51
C TYR A 63 5.56 7.12 -0.24
N GLU A 64 4.53 7.45 0.52
CA GLU A 64 3.25 7.99 0.00
C GLU A 64 3.42 9.17 -0.98
N TYR A 65 4.41 10.04 -0.78
CA TYR A 65 4.64 11.17 -1.67
C TYR A 65 5.21 10.78 -3.05
N ALA A 66 5.83 9.60 -3.18
CA ALA A 66 6.54 9.15 -4.37
C ALA A 66 5.74 8.15 -5.23
N CYS A 67 4.46 7.94 -4.91
CA CYS A 67 3.58 7.06 -5.67
C CYS A 67 2.39 7.86 -6.21
N GLU A 68 2.30 8.03 -7.53
CA GLU A 68 1.07 8.49 -8.16
C GLU A 68 0.30 7.28 -8.69
N THR A 69 -1.00 7.23 -8.40
CA THR A 69 -1.85 6.14 -8.85
C THR A 69 -2.56 6.57 -10.11
N SER A 70 -1.98 6.26 -11.28
CA SER A 70 -2.66 6.39 -12.57
C SER A 70 -3.45 5.11 -12.85
N GLY A 71 -4.66 5.02 -12.29
CA GLY A 71 -5.52 3.84 -12.47
C GLY A 71 -4.99 2.57 -11.77
N ASN A 72 -4.77 1.50 -12.54
CA ASN A 72 -4.36 0.17 -12.04
C ASN A 72 -2.86 -0.10 -12.14
N VAL A 73 -2.08 0.87 -12.63
CA VAL A 73 -0.63 0.80 -12.75
C VAL A 73 -0.02 1.70 -11.68
N ILE A 74 0.99 1.19 -10.99
CA ILE A 74 1.85 2.02 -10.17
C ILE A 74 2.82 2.66 -11.14
N GLU A 75 2.57 3.91 -11.48
CA GLU A 75 3.61 4.72 -12.12
C GLU A 75 4.59 5.07 -11.00
N VAL A 76 5.62 4.23 -10.89
CA VAL A 76 6.83 4.62 -10.15
C VAL A 76 7.35 5.83 -10.89
N ILE A 77 7.26 7.00 -10.26
CA ILE A 77 7.77 8.22 -10.86
C ILE A 77 9.30 8.13 -10.79
N GLU A 78 9.88 7.48 -11.79
CA GLU A 78 11.32 7.39 -11.98
C GLU A 78 11.84 8.78 -12.35
N GLY A 79 12.29 9.52 -11.33
CA GLY A 79 12.88 10.83 -11.53
C GLY A 79 13.18 11.54 -10.22
N ASN A 80 14.32 12.24 -10.19
CA ASN A 80 14.82 13.04 -9.07
C ASN A 80 13.92 14.25 -8.67
N GLN A 81 12.61 14.24 -8.90
CA GLN A 81 11.81 15.48 -8.94
C GLN A 81 10.49 15.46 -8.17
N ILE A 82 10.28 14.49 -7.26
CA ILE A 82 9.23 14.65 -6.24
C ILE A 82 9.90 14.94 -4.91
N GLU A 83 10.22 16.21 -4.71
CA GLU A 83 10.61 16.66 -3.39
C GLU A 83 9.39 16.61 -2.47
N PRO A 84 9.56 16.11 -1.24
CA PRO A 84 8.47 16.09 -0.29
C PRO A 84 8.01 17.52 0.00
N GLN A 85 6.69 17.73 0.11
CA GLN A 85 6.07 19.05 0.36
C GLN A 85 6.27 19.52 1.82
N ILE A 86 7.49 19.43 2.33
CA ILE A 86 7.90 19.81 3.68
C ILE A 86 9.31 20.41 3.65
N PRO A 87 9.63 21.31 4.60
CA PRO A 87 10.95 21.91 4.65
C PRO A 87 12.07 20.86 4.80
N GLY A 88 13.12 20.95 3.97
CA GLY A 88 14.24 20.00 4.01
C GLY A 88 14.98 19.93 5.35
N TRP A 89 14.93 20.98 6.17
CA TRP A 89 15.48 20.96 7.53
C TRP A 89 14.71 20.00 8.46
N LEU A 90 13.38 19.88 8.26
CA LEU A 90 12.53 19.00 9.04
C LEU A 90 12.80 17.54 8.68
N LEU A 91 12.98 17.27 7.39
CA LEU A 91 13.40 15.97 6.87
C LEU A 91 14.76 15.54 7.43
N LYS A 92 15.76 16.43 7.41
CA LYS A 92 17.08 16.14 7.98
C LYS A 92 17.03 15.89 9.49
N LEU A 93 16.11 16.56 10.19
CA LEU A 93 15.97 16.44 11.63
C LEU A 93 15.26 15.15 12.05
N LEU A 94 14.20 14.76 11.34
CA LEU A 94 13.34 13.64 11.73
C LEU A 94 13.65 12.35 10.96
N GLY A 95 14.09 12.43 9.71
CA GLY A 95 14.24 11.29 8.79
C GLY A 95 12.94 10.97 8.03
N GLU A 96 13.06 10.43 6.82
CA GLU A 96 11.91 10.11 5.95
C GLU A 96 10.97 9.09 6.60
N ASP A 97 11.52 8.07 7.26
CA ASP A 97 10.78 7.01 7.96
C ASP A 97 9.88 7.53 9.10
N VAL A 98 10.08 8.77 9.55
CA VAL A 98 9.29 9.40 10.60
C VAL A 98 8.18 10.26 10.03
N VAL A 99 8.42 10.85 8.86
CA VAL A 99 7.56 11.87 8.29
C VAL A 99 6.56 11.27 7.31
N PHE A 100 6.94 10.20 6.61
CA PHE A 100 6.10 9.56 5.61
C PHE A 100 5.94 8.08 5.90
N ASP A 101 4.79 7.54 5.55
CA ASP A 101 4.57 6.11 5.61
C ASP A 101 5.02 5.43 4.32
N VAL A 102 5.60 4.24 4.46
CA VAL A 102 5.93 3.38 3.32
C VAL A 102 4.64 2.80 2.73
N THR A 103 4.42 3.05 1.45
CA THR A 103 3.24 2.58 0.71
C THR A 103 3.59 1.45 -0.25
N PHE A 104 4.82 1.45 -0.77
CA PHE A 104 5.30 0.49 -1.76
C PHE A 104 6.52 -0.25 -1.26
N VAL A 105 6.54 -1.56 -1.48
CA VAL A 105 7.68 -2.43 -1.20
C VAL A 105 7.94 -3.32 -2.41
N SER A 106 9.19 -3.40 -2.84
CA SER A 106 9.66 -4.41 -3.80
C SER A 106 10.76 -5.26 -3.16
N LEU A 107 10.60 -6.57 -3.27
CA LEU A 107 11.53 -7.62 -2.84
C LEU A 107 11.76 -8.60 -4.01
N ASP A 108 11.99 -8.06 -5.20
CA ASP A 108 12.12 -8.84 -6.42
C ASP A 108 13.46 -9.58 -6.48
N ARG A 109 13.47 -10.79 -7.06
CA ARG A 109 14.66 -11.63 -7.28
C ARG A 109 15.39 -12.00 -5.99
N THR A 110 14.62 -12.28 -4.93
CA THR A 110 15.15 -12.68 -3.63
C THR A 110 14.53 -14.00 -3.17
N THR A 111 15.19 -14.69 -2.24
CA THR A 111 14.52 -15.76 -1.49
C THR A 111 13.75 -15.08 -0.37
N ILE A 112 12.41 -15.18 -0.41
CA ILE A 112 11.52 -14.51 0.54
C ILE A 112 11.07 -15.54 1.57
N GLY A 113 11.61 -15.43 2.77
CA GLY A 113 11.19 -16.23 3.91
C GLY A 113 10.30 -15.47 4.88
N ASN A 114 10.15 -16.05 6.07
CA ASN A 114 9.42 -15.47 7.18
C ASN A 114 9.95 -14.08 7.61
N THR A 115 11.27 -13.87 7.56
CA THR A 115 11.89 -12.65 8.09
C THR A 115 11.53 -11.41 7.28
N GLU A 116 11.61 -11.53 5.95
CA GLU A 116 11.39 -10.43 5.02
C GLU A 116 9.92 -9.98 5.05
N LEU A 117 8.97 -10.93 5.01
CA LEU A 117 7.54 -10.59 5.03
C LEU A 117 7.06 -10.16 6.41
N LEU A 118 7.72 -10.57 7.50
CA LEU A 118 7.47 -10.03 8.82
C LEU A 118 7.90 -8.56 8.91
N ALA A 119 8.99 -8.17 8.24
CA ALA A 119 9.38 -6.77 8.11
C ALA A 119 8.33 -5.97 7.31
N VAL A 120 7.85 -6.50 6.17
CA VAL A 120 6.77 -5.85 5.40
C VAL A 120 5.51 -5.68 6.25
N ARG A 121 5.12 -6.68 7.04
CA ARG A 121 3.96 -6.60 7.93
C ARG A 121 4.10 -5.53 9.02
N ALA A 122 5.32 -5.14 9.37
CA ALA A 122 5.55 -4.07 10.33
C ALA A 122 5.27 -2.67 9.76
N LEU A 123 5.03 -2.56 8.44
CA LEU A 123 4.70 -1.32 7.74
C LEU A 123 3.17 -1.17 7.64
N PRO A 124 2.56 -0.24 8.38
CA PRO A 124 1.10 -0.21 8.57
C PRO A 124 0.32 0.31 7.36
N LYS A 125 0.98 0.93 6.37
CA LYS A 125 0.31 1.54 5.21
C LYS A 125 0.77 0.98 3.86
N VAL A 126 1.39 -0.20 3.85
CA VAL A 126 1.76 -0.86 2.59
C VAL A 126 0.50 -1.22 1.81
N ARG A 127 0.44 -0.73 0.58
CA ARG A 127 -0.65 -0.95 -0.38
C ARG A 127 -0.18 -1.65 -1.64
N TYR A 128 1.12 -1.60 -1.91
CA TYR A 128 1.73 -2.11 -3.11
C TYR A 128 2.89 -3.02 -2.72
N LEU A 129 2.82 -4.28 -3.13
CA LEU A 129 3.84 -5.27 -2.82
C LEU A 129 4.26 -6.02 -4.09
N GLN A 130 5.54 -5.93 -4.41
CA GLN A 130 6.16 -6.66 -5.52
C GLN A 130 7.13 -7.71 -5.00
N LEU A 131 6.90 -8.95 -5.43
CA LEU A 131 7.68 -10.13 -5.06
C LEU A 131 8.09 -10.91 -6.33
N ASN A 132 8.34 -10.20 -7.44
CA ASN A 132 8.56 -10.84 -8.73
C ASN A 132 9.84 -11.67 -8.73
N HIS A 133 9.84 -12.79 -9.43
CA HIS A 133 11.01 -13.66 -9.56
C HIS A 133 11.58 -14.13 -8.20
N SER A 134 10.74 -14.21 -7.18
CA SER A 134 11.15 -14.61 -5.83
C SER A 134 10.59 -15.98 -5.47
N GLU A 135 11.31 -16.70 -4.63
CA GLU A 135 10.86 -17.97 -4.07
C GLU A 135 10.21 -17.71 -2.70
N LEU A 136 8.94 -18.10 -2.55
CA LEU A 136 8.14 -17.90 -1.34
C LEU A 136 7.93 -19.23 -0.61
N ASP A 137 8.23 -19.26 0.68
CA ASP A 137 7.88 -20.39 1.54
C ASP A 137 6.42 -20.30 2.05
N GLU A 138 5.96 -21.34 2.75
CA GLU A 138 4.61 -21.36 3.35
C GLU A 138 4.40 -20.25 4.40
N ALA A 139 5.46 -19.79 5.07
CA ALA A 139 5.38 -18.71 6.03
C ALA A 139 5.12 -17.36 5.35
N ALA A 140 5.77 -17.11 4.21
CA ALA A 140 5.54 -15.94 3.37
C ALA A 140 4.06 -15.86 2.95
N PHE A 141 3.48 -16.96 2.45
CA PHE A 141 2.06 -16.98 2.07
C PHE A 141 1.12 -16.75 3.26
N ARG A 142 1.46 -17.24 4.47
CA ARG A 142 0.68 -16.95 5.69
C ARG A 142 0.70 -15.46 6.04
N HIS A 143 1.85 -14.81 5.91
CA HIS A 143 1.96 -13.38 6.15
C HIS A 143 1.20 -12.54 5.13
N LEU A 144 1.21 -12.93 3.85
CA LEU A 144 0.44 -12.22 2.81
C LEU A 144 -1.06 -12.16 3.13
N LYS A 145 -1.63 -13.20 3.75
CA LYS A 145 -3.07 -13.25 4.11
C LYS A 145 -3.47 -12.16 5.12
N GLU A 146 -2.51 -11.65 5.89
CA GLU A 146 -2.75 -10.67 6.95
C GLU A 146 -2.66 -9.22 6.44
N MET A 147 -2.11 -8.99 5.25
CA MET A 147 -1.90 -7.66 4.67
C MET A 147 -3.16 -7.13 3.96
N ARG A 148 -4.25 -6.99 4.71
CA ARG A 148 -5.62 -6.76 4.19
C ARG A 148 -5.83 -5.44 3.43
N ASP A 149 -4.93 -4.48 3.63
CA ASP A 149 -4.98 -3.16 2.97
C ASP A 149 -4.23 -3.13 1.63
N LEU A 150 -3.68 -4.27 1.18
CA LEU A 150 -3.04 -4.39 -0.13
C LEU A 150 -4.03 -4.09 -1.26
N LYS A 151 -3.60 -3.21 -2.16
CA LYS A 151 -4.29 -2.84 -3.39
C LYS A 151 -3.65 -3.50 -4.61
N ILE A 152 -2.33 -3.68 -4.61
CA ILE A 152 -1.61 -4.31 -5.70
C ILE A 152 -0.64 -5.35 -5.14
N LEU A 153 -0.73 -6.56 -5.68
CA LEU A 153 0.15 -7.66 -5.35
C LEU A 153 0.71 -8.26 -6.64
N ASP A 154 2.03 -8.25 -6.75
CA ASP A 154 2.76 -8.75 -7.90
C ASP A 154 3.55 -10.02 -7.51
N LEU A 155 3.10 -11.17 -8.02
CA LEU A 155 3.66 -12.50 -7.75
C LEU A 155 4.16 -13.16 -9.05
N ARG A 156 4.48 -12.37 -10.09
CA ARG A 156 4.91 -12.93 -11.37
C ARG A 156 6.20 -13.72 -11.21
N TYR A 157 6.30 -14.85 -11.91
CA TYR A 157 7.49 -15.71 -11.88
C TYR A 157 7.86 -16.20 -10.48
N THR A 158 6.85 -16.45 -9.63
CA THR A 158 7.04 -17.05 -8.30
C THR A 158 6.57 -18.49 -8.27
N ASN A 159 6.87 -19.21 -7.19
CA ASN A 159 6.37 -20.56 -6.93
C ASN A 159 4.94 -20.58 -6.33
N ALA A 160 4.13 -19.54 -6.56
CA ALA A 160 2.75 -19.49 -6.08
C ALA A 160 1.89 -20.62 -6.69
N THR A 161 1.19 -21.34 -5.82
CA THR A 161 0.23 -22.41 -6.16
C THR A 161 -1.18 -22.03 -5.71
N ASP A 162 -2.19 -22.85 -6.00
CA ASP A 162 -3.56 -22.63 -5.53
C ASP A 162 -3.67 -22.42 -4.01
N ALA A 163 -2.77 -23.03 -3.21
CA ALA A 163 -2.70 -22.84 -1.76
C ALA A 163 -2.32 -21.40 -1.36
N ALA A 164 -1.59 -20.69 -2.21
CA ALA A 164 -1.33 -19.26 -2.03
C ALA A 164 -2.64 -18.46 -2.11
N LEU A 165 -3.53 -18.81 -3.04
CA LEU A 165 -4.81 -18.12 -3.27
C LEU A 165 -5.84 -18.35 -2.16
N ASP A 166 -5.75 -19.45 -1.39
CA ASP A 166 -6.59 -19.66 -0.19
C ASP A 166 -6.49 -18.48 0.81
N GLY A 167 -5.36 -17.77 0.81
CA GLY A 167 -5.16 -16.58 1.61
C GLY A 167 -5.55 -15.26 0.97
N LEU A 168 -5.41 -15.17 -0.35
CA LEU A 168 -5.65 -13.93 -1.07
C LEU A 168 -7.13 -13.56 -1.13
N GLY A 169 -8.04 -14.52 -0.98
CA GLY A 169 -9.48 -14.23 -0.88
C GLY A 169 -9.88 -13.35 0.33
N GLY A 170 -8.98 -13.12 1.29
CA GLY A 170 -9.14 -12.15 2.38
C GLY A 170 -8.68 -10.72 2.05
N LEU A 171 -7.99 -10.53 0.92
CA LEU A 171 -7.50 -9.22 0.45
C LEU A 171 -8.60 -8.51 -0.35
N THR A 172 -9.70 -8.16 0.31
CA THR A 172 -10.89 -7.62 -0.35
C THR A 172 -10.69 -6.25 -0.99
N HIS A 173 -9.60 -5.55 -0.65
CA HIS A 173 -9.22 -4.25 -1.23
C HIS A 173 -8.28 -4.36 -2.43
N LEU A 174 -7.96 -5.59 -2.86
CA LEU A 174 -7.07 -5.83 -3.97
C LEU A 174 -7.71 -5.38 -5.28
N ARG A 175 -6.98 -4.54 -6.02
CA ARG A 175 -7.35 -3.93 -7.30
C ARG A 175 -6.56 -4.50 -8.47
N SER A 176 -5.28 -4.82 -8.26
CA SER A 176 -4.46 -5.49 -9.26
C SER A 176 -3.76 -6.71 -8.66
N LEU A 177 -3.85 -7.84 -9.37
CA LEU A 177 -3.18 -9.09 -9.01
C LEU A 177 -2.46 -9.63 -10.24
N HIS A 178 -1.14 -9.79 -10.14
CA HIS A 178 -0.35 -10.37 -11.21
C HIS A 178 0.17 -11.74 -10.80
N LEU A 179 -0.20 -12.76 -11.57
CA LEU A 179 0.12 -14.17 -11.35
C LEU A 179 0.78 -14.78 -12.59
N THR A 180 1.32 -13.95 -13.51
CA THR A 180 1.97 -14.44 -14.72
C THR A 180 3.07 -15.45 -14.39
N ASN A 181 3.05 -16.59 -15.08
CA ASN A 181 4.04 -17.67 -14.92
C ASN A 181 4.15 -18.17 -13.47
N THR A 182 3.02 -18.61 -12.93
CA THR A 182 2.88 -19.26 -11.62
C THR A 182 2.15 -20.60 -11.78
N HIS A 183 2.11 -21.42 -10.74
CA HIS A 183 1.47 -22.76 -10.74
C HIS A 183 0.00 -22.70 -10.33
N ILE A 184 -0.72 -21.66 -10.78
CA ILE A 184 -2.15 -21.52 -10.53
C ILE A 184 -2.94 -22.35 -11.53
N THR A 185 -3.96 -23.04 -11.03
CA THR A 185 -4.91 -23.84 -11.83
C THR A 185 -6.34 -23.33 -11.65
N ASP A 186 -7.29 -23.96 -12.35
CA ASP A 186 -8.72 -23.68 -12.20
C ASP A 186 -9.21 -23.73 -10.75
N SER A 187 -8.60 -24.58 -9.91
CA SER A 187 -9.01 -24.79 -8.52
C SER A 187 -8.75 -23.57 -7.64
N GLY A 188 -7.66 -22.84 -7.87
CA GLY A 188 -7.29 -21.67 -7.09
C GLY A 188 -8.12 -20.43 -7.38
N LEU A 189 -8.63 -20.27 -8.61
CA LEU A 189 -9.34 -19.05 -9.02
C LEU A 189 -10.69 -18.85 -8.34
N ASN A 190 -11.33 -19.90 -7.81
CA ASN A 190 -12.57 -19.76 -7.05
C ASN A 190 -12.42 -18.85 -5.81
N ARG A 191 -11.18 -18.70 -5.29
CA ARG A 191 -10.88 -17.87 -4.12
C ARG A 191 -10.87 -16.39 -4.44
N LEU A 192 -10.55 -16.03 -5.68
CA LEU A 192 -10.50 -14.65 -6.14
C LEU A 192 -11.90 -14.03 -6.27
N ALA A 193 -12.98 -14.83 -6.31
CA ALA A 193 -14.35 -14.35 -6.37
C ALA A 193 -14.73 -13.38 -5.23
N LYS A 194 -14.00 -13.41 -4.11
CA LYS A 194 -14.18 -12.49 -2.97
C LYS A 194 -13.49 -11.14 -3.15
N CYS A 195 -12.52 -11.03 -4.05
CA CYS A 195 -11.80 -9.79 -4.36
C CYS A 195 -12.65 -8.94 -5.31
N THR A 196 -13.82 -8.49 -4.85
CA THR A 196 -14.81 -7.78 -5.67
C THR A 196 -14.34 -6.39 -6.14
N GLU A 197 -13.25 -5.87 -5.55
CA GLU A 197 -12.57 -4.65 -5.98
C GLU A 197 -11.53 -4.87 -7.08
N LEU A 198 -11.31 -6.11 -7.54
CA LEU A 198 -10.30 -6.42 -8.54
C LEU A 198 -10.66 -5.80 -9.89
N GLU A 199 -9.74 -5.02 -10.43
CA GLU A 199 -9.85 -4.30 -11.70
C GLU A 199 -8.86 -4.83 -12.76
N SER A 200 -7.74 -5.40 -12.34
CA SER A 200 -6.71 -5.96 -13.22
C SER A 200 -6.25 -7.33 -12.72
N LEU A 201 -6.23 -8.32 -13.60
CA LEU A 201 -5.78 -9.69 -13.30
C LEU A 201 -4.90 -10.21 -14.44
N ALA A 202 -3.65 -10.53 -14.14
CA ALA A 202 -2.74 -11.14 -15.09
C ALA A 202 -2.52 -12.63 -14.79
N LEU A 203 -2.91 -13.49 -15.73
CA LEU A 203 -2.87 -14.95 -15.61
C LEU A 203 -2.10 -15.60 -16.77
N ASP A 204 -1.30 -14.82 -17.51
CA ASP A 204 -0.50 -15.37 -18.61
C ASP A 204 0.41 -16.50 -18.12
N ARG A 205 0.58 -17.54 -18.95
CA ARG A 205 1.45 -18.69 -18.64
C ARG A 205 1.08 -19.39 -17.33
N THR A 206 -0.22 -19.52 -17.05
CA THR A 206 -0.75 -20.36 -15.96
C THR A 206 -1.49 -21.57 -16.52
N GLU A 207 -1.79 -22.55 -15.66
CA GLU A 207 -2.39 -23.84 -16.04
C GLU A 207 -3.93 -23.77 -15.95
N ILE A 208 -4.51 -22.68 -16.46
CA ILE A 208 -5.96 -22.43 -16.41
C ILE A 208 -6.65 -22.78 -17.74
N THR A 209 -7.91 -23.20 -17.63
CA THR A 209 -8.78 -23.58 -18.76
C THR A 209 -10.04 -22.73 -18.82
N ASP A 210 -10.95 -23.02 -19.76
CA ASP A 210 -12.27 -22.38 -19.83
C ASP A 210 -13.07 -22.50 -18.51
N SER A 211 -12.83 -23.55 -17.70
CA SER A 211 -13.55 -23.76 -16.44
C SER A 211 -13.20 -22.70 -15.39
N ALA A 212 -11.94 -22.23 -15.37
CA ALA A 212 -11.50 -21.15 -14.50
C ALA A 212 -12.31 -19.86 -14.67
N LEU A 213 -12.69 -19.55 -15.92
CA LEU A 213 -13.36 -18.28 -16.25
C LEU A 213 -14.75 -18.15 -15.63
N GLU A 214 -15.40 -19.27 -15.32
CA GLU A 214 -16.69 -19.28 -14.61
C GLU A 214 -16.56 -18.61 -13.23
N ASN A 215 -15.43 -18.77 -12.56
CA ASN A 215 -15.14 -18.16 -11.26
C ASN A 215 -14.90 -16.64 -11.34
N LEU A 216 -14.55 -16.13 -12.53
CA LEU A 216 -14.24 -14.71 -12.73
C LEU A 216 -15.48 -13.86 -13.07
N LYS A 217 -16.60 -14.48 -13.44
CA LYS A 217 -17.84 -13.77 -13.83
C LYS A 217 -18.41 -12.85 -12.74
N GLY A 218 -18.10 -13.15 -11.47
CA GLY A 218 -18.50 -12.34 -10.32
C GLY A 218 -17.69 -11.05 -10.14
N LEU A 219 -16.52 -10.93 -10.78
CA LEU A 219 -15.63 -9.79 -10.67
C LEU A 219 -16.10 -8.64 -11.57
N LYS A 220 -17.22 -8.02 -11.22
CA LYS A 220 -17.88 -6.99 -12.03
C LYS A 220 -17.07 -5.71 -12.23
N ARG A 221 -16.01 -5.51 -11.44
CA ARG A 221 -15.07 -4.39 -11.58
C ARG A 221 -13.86 -4.73 -12.45
N LEU A 222 -13.71 -5.97 -12.90
CA LEU A 222 -12.57 -6.37 -13.72
C LEU A 222 -12.61 -5.63 -15.06
N ARG A 223 -11.52 -4.91 -15.36
CA ARG A 223 -11.34 -4.08 -16.56
C ARG A 223 -10.24 -4.60 -17.47
N LEU A 224 -9.27 -5.31 -16.92
CA LEU A 224 -8.16 -5.90 -17.67
C LEU A 224 -7.92 -7.34 -17.23
N LEU A 225 -7.88 -8.25 -18.20
CA LEU A 225 -7.57 -9.66 -17.98
C LEU A 225 -6.60 -10.14 -19.08
N THR A 226 -5.42 -10.64 -18.69
CA THR A 226 -4.46 -11.21 -19.63
C THR A 226 -4.34 -12.72 -19.42
N LEU A 227 -4.44 -13.48 -20.53
CA LEU A 227 -4.57 -14.94 -20.56
C LEU A 227 -3.60 -15.58 -21.56
N SER A 228 -2.53 -14.87 -21.93
CA SER A 228 -1.63 -15.31 -22.98
C SER A 228 -0.93 -16.61 -22.58
N SER A 229 -0.80 -17.54 -23.53
CA SER A 229 -0.17 -18.84 -23.25
C SER A 229 -0.85 -19.64 -22.13
N THR A 230 -2.18 -19.65 -22.09
CA THR A 230 -3.03 -20.52 -21.25
C THR A 230 -3.81 -21.51 -22.12
N GLU A 231 -4.50 -22.47 -21.51
CA GLU A 231 -5.37 -23.42 -22.22
C GLU A 231 -6.80 -22.88 -22.43
N VAL A 232 -7.05 -21.62 -22.09
CA VAL A 232 -8.32 -20.95 -22.35
C VAL A 232 -8.58 -20.85 -23.85
N SER A 233 -9.75 -21.27 -24.28
CA SER A 233 -10.21 -21.21 -25.67
C SER A 233 -10.82 -19.85 -26.00
N GLN A 234 -10.89 -19.52 -27.29
CA GLN A 234 -11.60 -18.32 -27.75
C GLN A 234 -13.08 -18.34 -27.32
N ARG A 235 -13.68 -19.53 -27.24
CA ARG A 235 -15.08 -19.69 -26.80
C ARG A 235 -15.24 -19.37 -25.32
N GLY A 236 -14.28 -19.77 -24.48
CA GLY A 236 -14.24 -19.39 -23.06
C GLY A 236 -14.17 -17.87 -22.90
N VAL A 237 -13.27 -17.22 -23.63
CA VAL A 237 -13.14 -15.75 -23.65
C VAL A 237 -14.45 -15.07 -24.05
N MET A 238 -15.08 -15.50 -25.14
CA MET A 238 -16.36 -14.92 -25.58
C MET A 238 -17.45 -15.01 -24.50
N LYS A 239 -17.58 -16.16 -23.84
CA LYS A 239 -18.55 -16.33 -22.73
C LYS A 239 -18.24 -15.40 -21.56
N LEU A 240 -16.95 -15.18 -21.25
CA LEU A 240 -16.57 -14.28 -20.17
C LEU A 240 -16.80 -12.81 -20.58
N GLN A 241 -16.51 -12.45 -21.82
CA GLN A 241 -16.76 -11.13 -22.39
C GLN A 241 -18.26 -10.78 -22.33
N ASP A 242 -19.14 -11.74 -22.63
CA ASP A 242 -20.59 -11.55 -22.49
C ASP A 242 -21.01 -11.24 -21.03
N ALA A 243 -20.33 -11.86 -20.05
CA ALA A 243 -20.60 -11.65 -18.63
C ALA A 243 -19.95 -10.37 -18.05
N LEU A 244 -18.88 -9.89 -18.69
CA LEU A 244 -18.05 -8.75 -18.31
C LEU A 244 -17.78 -7.85 -19.54
N PRO A 245 -18.79 -7.15 -20.08
CA PRO A 245 -18.68 -6.45 -21.35
C PRO A 245 -17.66 -5.29 -21.36
N ASN A 246 -17.33 -4.76 -20.18
CA ASN A 246 -16.37 -3.66 -20.01
C ASN A 246 -14.94 -4.15 -19.68
N CYS A 247 -14.72 -5.46 -19.65
CA CYS A 247 -13.40 -6.04 -19.40
C CYS A 247 -12.66 -6.21 -20.72
N GLU A 248 -11.44 -5.70 -20.79
CA GLU A 248 -10.52 -5.90 -21.90
C GLU A 248 -9.77 -7.22 -21.67
N ILE A 249 -10.02 -8.23 -22.52
CA ILE A 249 -9.43 -9.56 -22.40
C ILE A 249 -8.37 -9.75 -23.49
N HIS A 250 -7.12 -9.96 -23.08
CA HIS A 250 -5.97 -10.20 -23.96
C HIS A 250 -5.58 -11.68 -23.90
N ARG A 251 -5.27 -12.30 -25.05
CA ARG A 251 -4.95 -13.72 -25.18
C ARG A 251 -3.76 -13.93 -26.11
#